data_AF-A0A7X8AHT9-F1
#
_entry.id   AF-A0A7X8AHT9-F1
#
_cell.length_a   1.000
_cell.length_b   1.000
_cell.length_c   1.000
_cell.angle_alpha   90.00
_cell.angle_beta   90.00
_cell.angle_gamma   90.00
#
_symmetry.space_group_name_H-M   'P 1'
#
loop_
_entity.id
_entity.type
_entity.pdbx_description
1 polymer ?
#
loop_
_entity_poly.entity_id
_entity_poly.type
_entity_poly.pdbx_seq_one_letter_code
_entity_poly.pdbx_strand_id
1 'polypeptide(L)'
;MCKVVMPEGEHVHSHTNDPLEMAELIREALIGELDSMSDLAGTWHMIEDESIKNKLMEAITFKQKTVSALYEGLQASEKKAWG
;
A
#
# COMPACT_ATOMS: atom_id res chain seq x y z
N MET A 1 -18.50 3.01 -37.47
CA MET A 1 -17.38 2.63 -36.58
C MET A 1 -17.57 3.36 -35.26
N CYS A 2 -18.06 2.66 -34.25
CA CYS A 2 -18.30 3.24 -32.93
C CYS A 2 -16.95 3.54 -32.27
N LYS A 3 -16.76 4.81 -31.89
CA LYS A 3 -15.60 5.27 -31.14
C LYS A 3 -15.85 4.89 -29.68
N VAL A 4 -15.17 3.84 -29.21
CA VAL A 4 -15.16 3.49 -27.79
C VAL A 4 -14.44 4.62 -27.06
N VAL A 5 -15.22 5.43 -26.34
CA VAL A 5 -14.67 6.40 -25.38
C VAL A 5 -14.37 5.58 -24.13
N MET A 6 -13.11 5.23 -23.92
CA MET A 6 -12.67 4.88 -22.57
C MET A 6 -12.83 6.16 -21.74
N PRO A 7 -13.62 6.16 -20.65
CA PRO A 7 -13.53 7.27 -19.72
C PRO A 7 -12.11 7.23 -19.17
N GLU A 8 -11.34 8.25 -19.52
CA GLU A 8 -10.09 8.57 -18.86
C GLU A 8 -10.39 8.56 -17.36
N GLY A 9 -9.72 7.66 -16.64
CA GLY A 9 -9.94 7.44 -15.22
C GLY A 9 -9.64 8.70 -14.45
N GLU A 10 -10.66 9.53 -14.25
CA GLU A 10 -10.70 10.39 -13.09
C GLU A 10 -10.64 9.44 -11.88
N HIS A 11 -9.50 9.39 -11.21
CA HIS A 11 -9.45 8.98 -9.82
C HIS A 11 -10.27 10.00 -9.01
N VAL A 12 -11.59 9.93 -9.15
CA VAL A 12 -12.51 10.61 -8.24
C VAL A 12 -12.26 9.93 -6.91
N HIS A 13 -11.49 10.59 -6.05
CA HIS A 13 -11.38 10.20 -4.64
C HIS A 13 -12.74 10.46 -3.98
N SER A 14 -13.70 9.57 -4.21
CA SER A 14 -14.96 9.60 -3.50
C SER A 14 -14.73 9.08 -2.08
N HIS A 15 -15.14 9.87 -1.09
CA HIS A 15 -15.20 9.37 0.28
C HIS A 15 -16.15 8.18 0.35
N THR A 16 -15.67 7.07 0.90
CA THR A 16 -16.51 5.91 1.19
C THR A 16 -16.66 5.72 2.69
N ASN A 17 -17.87 5.33 3.10
CA ASN A 17 -18.17 4.86 4.45
C ASN A 17 -18.59 3.39 4.44
N ASP A 18 -18.60 2.74 3.26
CA ASP A 18 -18.94 1.33 3.14
C ASP A 18 -17.76 0.48 3.65
N PRO A 19 -17.98 -0.44 4.61
CA PRO A 19 -16.91 -1.26 5.18
C PRO A 19 -16.14 -2.13 4.18
N LEU A 20 -16.77 -2.58 3.09
CA LEU A 20 -16.09 -3.39 2.08
C LEU A 20 -15.26 -2.51 1.15
N GLU A 21 -15.80 -1.38 0.70
CA GLU A 21 -15.03 -0.41 -0.10
C GLU A 21 -13.82 0.14 0.68
N MET A 22 -13.97 0.43 1.98
CA MET A 22 -12.85 0.80 2.85
C MET A 22 -11.81 -0.31 2.93
N ALA A 23 -12.23 -1.58 3.01
CA ALA A 23 -11.32 -2.72 3.03
C ALA A 23 -10.54 -2.84 1.71
N GLU A 24 -11.20 -2.67 0.55
CA GLU A 24 -10.52 -2.69 -0.75
C GLU A 24 -9.46 -1.59 -0.86
N LEU A 25 -9.80 -0.35 -0.48
CA LEU A 25 -8.83 0.76 -0.51
C LEU A 25 -7.61 0.50 0.39
N ILE A 26 -7.81 -0.12 1.55
CA ILE A 26 -6.70 -0.49 2.44
C ILE A 26 -5.87 -1.64 1.83
N ARG A 27 -6.49 -2.60 1.13
CA ARG A 27 -5.76 -3.66 0.41
C ARG A 27 -4.90 -3.08 -0.72
N GLU A 28 -5.42 -2.12 -1.48
CA GLU A 28 -4.63 -1.41 -2.50
C GLU A 28 -3.43 -0.68 -1.88
N ALA A 29 -3.64 0.03 -0.76
CA ALA A 29 -2.55 0.68 -0.03
C ALA A 29 -1.51 -0.33 0.50
N LEU A 30 -1.95 -1.49 1.02
CA LEU A 30 -1.07 -2.57 1.46
C LEU A 30 -0.20 -3.10 0.32
N ILE A 31 -0.77 -3.33 -0.87
CA ILE A 31 -0.03 -3.78 -2.05
C ILE A 31 1.06 -2.76 -2.40
N GLY A 32 0.70 -1.47 -2.47
CA GLY A 32 1.67 -0.41 -2.78
C GLY A 32 2.82 -0.32 -1.77
N GLU A 33 2.55 -0.48 -0.48
CA GLU A 33 3.60 -0.48 0.55
C GLU A 33 4.49 -1.72 0.49
N LEU A 34 3.93 -2.90 0.20
CA LEU A 34 4.68 -4.15 0.04
C LEU A 34 5.60 -4.12 -1.18
N ASP A 35 5.12 -3.61 -2.31
CA ASP A 35 5.91 -3.43 -3.53
C ASP A 35 7.06 -2.46 -3.27
N SER A 36 6.76 -1.29 -2.70
CA SER A 36 7.77 -0.29 -2.37
C SER A 36 8.80 -0.78 -1.33
N MET A 37 8.40 -1.65 -0.40
CA MET A 37 9.33 -2.29 0.54
C MET A 37 10.25 -3.29 -0.18
N SER A 38 9.72 -4.02 -1.17
CA SER A 38 10.50 -4.95 -1.99
C SER A 38 11.55 -4.20 -2.82
N ASP A 39 11.22 -3.03 -3.37
CA ASP A 39 12.16 -2.15 -4.08
C ASP A 39 13.28 -1.64 -3.16
N LEU A 40 12.94 -1.25 -1.92
CA LEU A 40 13.95 -0.84 -0.92
C LEU A 40 14.86 -2.00 -0.54
N ALA A 41 14.33 -3.21 -0.37
CA ALA A 41 15.14 -4.39 -0.10
C ALA A 41 16.08 -4.73 -1.27
N GLY A 42 15.60 -4.64 -2.50
CA GLY A 42 16.44 -4.77 -3.70
C GLY A 42 17.57 -3.74 -3.72
N THR A 43 17.24 -2.48 -3.44
CA THR A 43 18.22 -1.38 -3.35
C THR A 43 19.26 -1.64 -2.24
N TRP A 44 18.82 -2.12 -1.08
CA TRP A 44 19.69 -2.48 0.04
C TRP A 44 20.69 -3.59 -0.33
N HIS A 45 20.27 -4.59 -1.09
CA HIS A 45 21.14 -5.68 -1.56
C HIS A 45 22.20 -5.22 -2.57
N MET A 46 21.94 -4.15 -3.32
CA MET A 46 22.85 -3.65 -4.37
C MET A 46 23.89 -2.65 -3.85
N ILE A 47 23.74 -2.13 -2.64
CA ILE A 47 24.63 -1.12 -2.05
C ILE A 47 25.61 -1.80 -1.10
N GLU A 48 26.89 -1.46 -1.23
CA GLU A 48 27.97 -1.97 -0.35
C GLU A 48 28.29 -1.02 0.81
N ASP A 49 27.97 0.27 0.69
CA ASP A 49 28.22 1.25 1.75
C ASP A 49 27.35 0.95 2.98
N GLU A 50 27.98 0.52 4.07
CA GLU A 50 27.30 0.11 5.29
C GLU A 50 26.54 1.26 5.99
N SER A 51 26.99 2.51 5.86
CA SER A 51 26.26 3.66 6.38
C SER A 51 24.92 3.82 5.66
N ILE A 52 24.94 3.72 4.33
CA ILE A 52 23.75 3.80 3.50
C ILE A 52 22.83 2.59 3.72
N LYS A 53 23.38 1.38 3.82
CA LYS A 53 22.62 0.16 4.13
C LYS A 53 21.88 0.26 5.45
N ASN A 54 22.52 0.83 6.48
CA ASN A 54 21.87 1.06 7.78
C ASN A 54 20.66 2.00 7.64
N LYS A 55 20.77 3.06 6.82
CA LYS A 55 19.65 3.96 6.53
C LYS A 55 18.52 3.29 5.74
N LEU A 56 18.86 2.43 4.79
CA LEU A 56 17.86 1.64 4.07
C LEU A 56 17.16 0.61 4.98
N MET A 57 17.89 0.00 5.91
CA MET A 57 17.30 -0.90 6.91
C MET A 57 16.34 -0.16 7.86
N GLU A 58 16.69 1.06 8.28
CA GLU A 58 15.78 1.95 9.03
C GLU A 58 14.50 2.20 8.21
N ALA A 59 14.63 2.53 6.92
CA ALA A 59 13.50 2.77 6.02
C ALA A 59 12.59 1.53 5.84
N ILE A 60 13.17 0.34 5.66
CA ILE A 60 12.43 -0.93 5.59
C ILE A 60 11.66 -1.16 6.90
N THR A 61 12.31 -0.92 8.05
CA THR A 61 11.68 -1.06 9.37
C THR A 61 10.50 -0.11 9.54
N PHE A 62 10.59 1.12 9.03
CA PHE A 62 9.45 2.04 9.02
C PHE A 62 8.30 1.53 8.15
N LYS A 63 8.59 1.00 6.95
CA LYS A 63 7.55 0.39 6.10
C LYS A 63 6.86 -0.80 6.75
N GLN A 64 7.60 -1.66 7.47
CA GLN A 64 7.00 -2.77 8.22
C GLN A 64 5.98 -2.28 9.26
N LYS A 65 6.26 -1.15 9.94
CA LYS A 65 5.30 -0.53 10.86
C LYS A 65 4.08 0.02 10.12
N THR A 66 4.26 0.65 8.97
CA THR A 66 3.16 1.11 8.11
C THR A 66 2.27 -0.06 7.66
N VAL A 67 2.87 -1.15 7.15
CA VAL A 67 2.15 -2.37 6.75
C VAL A 67 1.36 -2.95 7.92
N SER A 68 1.96 -3.00 9.12
CA SER A 68 1.27 -3.48 10.32
C SER A 68 0.03 -2.63 10.65
N ALA A 69 0.17 -1.30 10.62
CA ALA A 69 -0.95 -0.38 10.88
C ALA A 69 -2.05 -0.48 9.81
N LEU A 70 -1.68 -0.63 8.53
CA LEU A 70 -2.64 -0.85 7.45
C LEU A 70 -3.38 -2.18 7.63
N TYR A 71 -2.67 -3.24 8.03
CA TYR A 71 -3.29 -4.54 8.28
C TYR A 71 -4.27 -4.50 9.46
N GLU A 72 -3.93 -3.79 10.55
CA GLU A 72 -4.86 -3.53 11.65
C GLU A 72 -6.11 -2.76 11.18
N GLY A 73 -5.93 -1.75 10.33
CA GLY A 73 -7.03 -1.02 9.69
C GLY A 73 -7.93 -1.91 8.83
N LEU A 74 -7.34 -2.80 8.05
CA LEU A 74 -8.06 -3.78 7.23
C LEU A 74 -8.92 -4.69 8.12
N GLN A 75 -8.33 -5.28 9.16
CA GLN A 75 -9.05 -6.14 10.10
C GLN A 75 -10.21 -5.40 10.77
N ALA A 76 -10.02 -4.13 11.13
CA ALA A 76 -11.07 -3.31 11.72
C ALA A 76 -12.22 -3.03 10.73
N SER A 77 -11.92 -2.84 9.44
CA SER A 77 -12.93 -2.67 8.39
C SER A 77 -13.70 -3.95 8.10
N GLU A 78 -13.00 -5.08 7.95
CA GLU A 78 -13.60 -6.38 7.69
C GLU A 78 -14.50 -6.83 8.86
N LYS A 79 -14.08 -6.56 10.10
CA LYS A 79 -14.92 -6.81 11.28
C LYS A 79 -16.23 -6.02 11.25
N LYS A 80 -16.26 -4.82 10.68
CA LYS A 80 -17.52 -4.05 10.51
C LYS A 80 -18.40 -4.60 9.40
N ALA A 81 -17.81 -5.20 8.36
CA ALA A 81 -18.54 -5.77 7.24
C ALA A 81 -19.19 -7.13 7.59
N TRP A 82 -18.49 -7.96 8.38
CA TRP A 82 -18.85 -9.37 8.59
C TRP A 82 -19.12 -9.75 10.06
N GLY A 83 -18.86 -8.85 11.01
CA GLY A 83 -18.94 -9.11 12.45
C GLY A 83 -20.23 -8.66 13.12
#